data_AF-A0A1Q3WM83-F1
#
_entry.id   AF-A0A1Q3WM83-F1
#
_cell.length_a   1.000
_cell.length_b   1.000
_cell.length_c   1.000
_cell.angle_alpha   90.00
_cell.angle_beta   90.00
_cell.angle_gamma   90.00
#
_symmetry.space_group_name_H-M   'P 1'
#
loop_
_entity.id
_entity.type
_entity.pdbx_description
1 polymer ?
#
loop_
_entity_poly.entity_id
_entity_poly.type
_entity_poly.pdbx_seq_one_letter_code
_entity_poly.pdbx_strand_id
1 'polypeptide(L)'
;MEDFHPTAFIQAHELIELFGPFLPDAWAENPGQYAEDLTLWLAEFDLTVSAKNLTGFDLIKAARNRAKRLYYRDYQRQTDTAIDEMFIRFWLEVALLKTIRADPSICRACNEYYSFLSTITTPINYSLN
;
A
#
# COMPACT_ATOMS: atom_id res chain seq x y z
N MET A 1 -23.85 -5.05 -13.12
CA MET A 1 -22.49 -4.71 -12.67
C MET A 1 -22.66 -4.18 -11.26
N GLU A 2 -22.76 -5.13 -10.34
CA GLU A 2 -23.22 -4.96 -8.95
C GLU A 2 -22.12 -4.30 -8.10
N ASP A 3 -22.51 -3.28 -7.33
CA ASP A 3 -21.96 -2.78 -6.06
C ASP A 3 -20.50 -3.11 -5.70
N PHE A 4 -19.53 -2.77 -6.56
CA PHE A 4 -18.13 -2.74 -6.13
C PHE A 4 -17.91 -1.60 -5.12
N HIS A 5 -17.12 -1.85 -4.08
CA HIS A 5 -16.70 -0.83 -3.12
C HIS A 5 -16.00 0.32 -3.88
N PRO A 6 -16.64 1.48 -4.07
CA PRO A 6 -16.26 2.42 -5.13
C PRO A 6 -14.88 3.04 -4.87
N THR A 7 -14.55 3.29 -3.60
CA THR A 7 -13.23 3.78 -3.23
C THR A 7 -12.15 2.72 -3.43
N ALA A 8 -12.46 1.44 -3.24
CA ALA A 8 -11.50 0.36 -3.43
C ALA A 8 -11.17 0.19 -4.92
N PHE A 9 -12.20 0.29 -5.77
CA PHE A 9 -12.05 0.26 -7.22
C PHE A 9 -11.12 1.38 -7.70
N ILE A 10 -11.38 2.62 -7.28
CA ILE A 10 -10.55 3.78 -7.65
C ILE A 10 -9.11 3.57 -7.19
N GLN A 11 -8.90 3.19 -5.92
CA GLN A 11 -7.55 3.02 -5.38
C GLN A 11 -6.79 1.86 -6.03
N ALA A 12 -7.45 0.77 -6.40
CA ALA A 12 -6.81 -0.34 -7.10
C ALA A 12 -6.28 0.09 -8.48
N HIS A 13 -7.09 0.82 -9.25
CA HIS A 13 -6.68 1.29 -10.57
C HIS A 13 -5.56 2.34 -10.49
N GLU A 14 -5.66 3.28 -9.55
CA GLU A 14 -4.58 4.23 -9.27
C GLU A 14 -3.26 3.52 -8.91
N LEU A 15 -3.32 2.43 -8.13
CA LEU A 15 -2.13 1.66 -7.78
C LEU A 15 -1.53 0.92 -8.98
N ILE A 16 -2.35 0.29 -9.83
CA ILE A 16 -1.85 -0.39 -11.02
C ILE A 16 -1.13 0.60 -11.94
N GLU A 17 -1.71 1.78 -12.18
CA GLU A 17 -1.09 2.83 -12.97
C GLU A 17 0.20 3.36 -12.33
N LEU A 18 0.17 3.63 -11.01
CA LEU A 18 1.31 4.14 -10.26
C LEU A 18 2.48 3.14 -10.25
N PHE A 19 2.18 1.85 -10.10
CA PHE A 19 3.20 0.83 -10.00
C PHE A 19 3.84 0.50 -11.33
N GLY A 20 3.16 0.65 -12.47
CA GLY A 20 3.75 0.56 -13.82
C GLY A 20 4.99 -0.34 -13.94
N PRO A 21 6.22 0.22 -13.88
CA PRO A 21 7.49 -0.53 -14.01
C PRO A 21 7.78 -1.54 -12.89
N PHE A 22 7.13 -1.42 -11.74
CA PHE A 22 7.26 -2.29 -10.57
C PHE A 22 6.21 -3.40 -10.53
N LEU A 23 5.29 -3.47 -11.52
CA LEU A 23 4.28 -4.52 -11.55
C LEU A 23 4.93 -5.89 -11.77
N PRO A 24 4.47 -6.94 -11.06
CA PRO A 24 4.82 -8.32 -11.38
C PRO A 24 4.44 -8.64 -12.83
N ASP A 25 5.26 -9.44 -13.51
CA ASP A 25 5.02 -9.83 -14.92
C ASP A 25 3.59 -10.34 -15.13
N ALA A 26 3.10 -11.21 -14.25
CA ALA A 26 1.75 -11.73 -14.31
C ALA A 26 0.66 -10.62 -14.24
N TRP A 27 0.92 -9.55 -13.48
CA TRP A 27 0.04 -8.40 -13.36
C TRP A 27 0.12 -7.51 -14.60
N ALA A 28 1.33 -7.30 -15.12
CA ALA A 28 1.55 -6.52 -16.34
C ALA A 28 0.91 -7.16 -17.58
N GLU A 29 0.84 -8.50 -17.64
CA GLU A 29 0.15 -9.25 -18.70
C GLU A 29 -1.38 -9.09 -18.64
N ASN A 30 -1.97 -8.94 -17.45
CA ASN A 30 -3.42 -8.90 -17.26
C ASN A 30 -3.86 -7.82 -16.24
N PRO A 31 -3.56 -6.53 -16.48
CA PRO A 31 -3.73 -5.48 -15.47
C PRO A 31 -5.17 -5.29 -15.01
N GLY A 32 -6.16 -5.51 -15.89
CA GLY A 32 -7.58 -5.42 -15.56
C GLY A 32 -8.03 -6.44 -14.52
N GLN A 33 -7.66 -7.71 -14.70
CA GLN A 33 -7.99 -8.77 -13.74
C GLN A 33 -7.37 -8.49 -12.36
N TYR A 34 -6.10 -8.09 -12.34
CA TYR A 34 -5.43 -7.80 -11.07
C TYR A 34 -5.93 -6.51 -10.41
N ALA A 35 -6.45 -5.54 -11.18
CA ALA A 35 -7.16 -4.39 -10.62
C ALA A 35 -8.47 -4.83 -9.93
N GLU A 36 -9.20 -5.80 -10.47
CA GLU A 36 -10.38 -6.38 -9.83
C GLU A 36 -10.01 -7.15 -8.56
N ASP A 37 -8.99 -8.00 -8.61
CA ASP A 37 -8.51 -8.76 -7.45
C ASP A 37 -8.02 -7.81 -6.33
N LEU A 38 -7.30 -6.75 -6.70
CA LEU A 38 -6.83 -5.73 -5.77
C LEU A 38 -8.00 -4.93 -5.19
N THR A 39 -9.04 -4.66 -5.97
CA THR A 39 -10.28 -4.02 -5.50
C THR A 39 -10.92 -4.84 -4.39
N LEU A 40 -11.06 -6.16 -4.58
CA LEU A 40 -11.60 -7.07 -3.57
C LEU A 40 -10.70 -7.12 -2.32
N TRP A 41 -9.38 -7.18 -2.51
CA TRP A 41 -8.43 -7.22 -1.42
C TRP A 41 -8.45 -5.94 -0.56
N LEU A 42 -8.64 -4.78 -1.19
CA LEU A 42 -8.82 -3.49 -0.52
C LEU A 42 -10.17 -3.43 0.22
N ALA A 43 -11.26 -3.88 -0.41
CA ALA A 43 -12.59 -3.89 0.20
C ALA A 43 -12.66 -4.82 1.43
N GLU A 44 -12.00 -5.98 1.39
CA GLU A 44 -11.94 -6.92 2.52
C GLU A 44 -11.23 -6.31 3.74
N PHE A 45 -10.35 -5.33 3.53
CA PHE A 45 -9.74 -4.60 4.65
C PHE A 45 -10.76 -3.74 5.39
N ASP A 46 -11.70 -3.10 4.71
CA ASP A 46 -12.78 -2.33 5.34
C ASP A 46 -13.65 -3.21 6.24
N LEU A 47 -14.01 -4.40 5.75
CA LEU A 47 -14.71 -5.41 6.54
C LEU A 47 -13.91 -5.84 7.77
N THR A 48 -12.59 -6.01 7.62
CA THR A 48 -11.71 -6.37 8.74
C THR A 48 -11.65 -5.27 9.79
N VAL A 49 -11.55 -4.01 9.37
CA VAL A 49 -11.49 -2.84 10.26
C VAL A 49 -12.79 -2.72 11.03
N SER A 50 -13.93 -2.83 10.33
CA SER A 50 -15.26 -2.79 10.92
C SER A 50 -15.49 -3.94 11.91
N ALA A 51 -15.16 -5.18 11.53
CA ALA A 51 -15.36 -6.35 12.38
C ALA A 51 -14.51 -6.33 13.66
N LYS A 52 -13.35 -5.66 13.63
CA LYS A 52 -12.40 -5.59 14.75
C LYS A 52 -12.38 -4.25 15.46
N ASN A 53 -13.19 -3.28 15.04
CA ASN A 53 -13.20 -1.90 15.54
C ASN A 53 -11.79 -1.28 15.61
N LEU A 54 -10.97 -1.47 14.56
CA LEU A 54 -9.59 -0.98 14.55
C LEU A 54 -9.55 0.54 14.46
N THR A 55 -8.78 1.17 15.34
CA THR A 55 -8.60 2.63 15.37
C THR A 55 -7.14 3.00 15.66
N GLY A 56 -6.78 4.27 15.45
CA GLY A 56 -5.49 4.81 15.87
C GLY A 56 -4.29 4.00 15.36
N PHE A 57 -3.39 3.66 16.28
CA PHE A 57 -2.18 2.92 15.97
C PHE A 57 -2.43 1.48 15.49
N ASP A 58 -3.47 0.81 16.01
CA ASP A 58 -3.80 -0.56 15.61
C ASP A 58 -4.27 -0.63 14.16
N LEU A 59 -4.97 0.41 13.70
CA LEU A 59 -5.35 0.56 12.30
C LEU A 59 -4.10 0.69 11.39
N ILE A 60 -3.18 1.58 11.74
CA ILE A 60 -1.91 1.77 11.00
C ILE A 60 -1.13 0.47 10.93
N LYS A 61 -0.98 -0.22 12.08
CA LYS A 61 -0.29 -1.50 12.16
C LYS A 61 -0.96 -2.57 11.30
N ALA A 62 -2.30 -2.62 11.28
CA ALA A 62 -3.04 -3.56 10.46
C ALA A 62 -2.85 -3.30 8.97
N ALA A 63 -2.95 -2.04 8.54
CA ALA A 63 -2.72 -1.63 7.14
C ALA A 63 -1.30 -2.00 6.69
N ARG A 64 -0.30 -1.63 7.49
CA ARG A 64 1.12 -1.93 7.21
C ARG A 64 1.40 -3.42 7.09
N ASN A 65 0.88 -4.22 8.00
CA ASN A 65 1.07 -5.67 7.96
C ASN A 65 0.39 -6.30 6.74
N ARG A 66 -0.78 -5.77 6.33
CA ARG A 66 -1.50 -6.23 5.15
C ARG A 66 -0.74 -5.86 3.86
N ALA A 67 -0.28 -4.61 3.73
CA ALA A 67 0.59 -4.16 2.64
C ALA A 67 1.88 -4.99 2.54
N LYS A 68 2.55 -5.23 3.68
CA LYS A 68 3.77 -6.05 3.77
C LYS A 68 3.54 -7.46 3.20
N ARG A 69 2.41 -8.11 3.56
CA ARG A 69 2.09 -9.46 3.06
C ARG A 69 1.91 -9.49 1.55
N LEU A 70 1.21 -8.50 0.98
CA LEU A 70 1.00 -8.43 -0.47
C LEU A 70 2.33 -8.21 -1.21
N TYR A 71 3.17 -7.30 -0.71
CA TYR A 71 4.49 -7.05 -1.27
C TYR A 71 5.36 -8.32 -1.33
N TYR A 72 5.50 -9.06 -0.23
CA TYR A 72 6.32 -10.28 -0.21
C TYR A 72 5.73 -11.43 -1.04
N ARG A 73 4.40 -11.45 -1.23
CA ARG A 73 3.75 -12.45 -2.07
C ARG A 73 4.04 -12.21 -3.55
N ASP A 74 3.88 -10.97 -4.00
CA ASP A 74 3.78 -10.68 -5.44
C ASP A 74 4.92 -9.80 -5.98
N TYR A 75 5.41 -8.84 -5.21
CA TYR A 75 6.30 -7.76 -5.70
C TYR A 75 7.78 -7.97 -5.39
N GLN A 76 8.13 -8.73 -4.34
CA GLN A 76 9.52 -8.82 -3.86
C GLN A 76 10.53 -9.19 -4.95
N ARG A 77 10.14 -10.03 -5.92
CA ARG A 77 11.03 -10.49 -7.00
C ARG A 77 11.29 -9.43 -8.07
N GLN A 78 10.51 -8.35 -8.10
CA GLN A 78 10.56 -7.28 -9.09
C GLN A 78 11.23 -6.00 -8.56
N THR A 79 11.60 -5.99 -7.28
CA THR A 79 12.22 -4.83 -6.64
C THR A 79 13.67 -5.13 -6.31
N ASP A 80 14.56 -4.27 -6.76
CA ASP A 80 16.01 -4.43 -6.57
C ASP A 80 16.52 -3.69 -5.32
N THR A 81 15.78 -2.68 -4.84
CA THR A 81 16.23 -1.82 -3.75
C THR A 81 15.25 -1.76 -2.58
N ALA A 82 15.81 -1.44 -1.40
CA ALA A 82 15.01 -1.14 -0.21
C ALA A 82 14.08 0.09 -0.42
N ILE A 83 14.46 1.01 -1.32
CA ILE A 83 13.64 2.18 -1.67
C ILE A 83 12.40 1.73 -2.44
N ASP A 84 12.52 0.80 -3.39
CA ASP A 84 11.39 0.25 -4.14
C ASP A 84 10.45 -0.52 -3.21
N GLU A 85 11.02 -1.35 -2.32
CA GLU A 85 10.25 -2.05 -1.28
C GLU A 85 9.42 -1.04 -0.45
N MET A 86 10.08 0.00 0.05
CA MET A 86 9.44 1.02 0.85
C MET A 86 8.35 1.75 0.09
N PHE A 87 8.62 2.14 -1.16
CA PHE A 87 7.67 2.83 -2.03
C PHE A 87 6.40 2.01 -2.26
N ILE A 88 6.53 0.74 -2.69
CA ILE A 88 5.38 -0.12 -2.97
C ILE A 88 4.58 -0.36 -1.70
N ARG A 89 5.24 -0.73 -0.60
CA ARG A 89 4.57 -1.01 0.67
C ARG A 89 3.84 0.21 1.21
N PHE A 90 4.42 1.40 1.06
CA PHE A 90 3.80 2.64 1.48
C PHE A 90 2.54 2.97 0.69
N TRP A 91 2.58 2.87 -0.64
CA TRP A 91 1.41 3.15 -1.47
C TRP A 91 0.29 2.13 -1.26
N LEU A 92 0.62 0.86 -1.05
CA LEU A 92 -0.34 -0.16 -0.62
C LEU A 92 -0.98 0.19 0.74
N GLU A 93 -0.19 0.66 1.70
CA GLU A 93 -0.68 1.12 3.02
C GLU A 93 -1.61 2.33 2.88
N VAL A 94 -1.25 3.31 2.05
CA VAL A 94 -2.07 4.50 1.77
C VAL A 94 -3.39 4.13 1.09
N ALA A 95 -3.38 3.24 0.11
CA ALA A 95 -4.58 2.79 -0.58
C ALA A 95 -5.57 2.10 0.37
N LEU A 96 -5.06 1.26 1.29
CA LEU A 96 -5.88 0.64 2.34
C LEU A 96 -6.55 1.68 3.23
N LEU A 97 -5.80 2.70 3.68
CA LEU A 97 -6.32 3.76 4.54
C LEU A 97 -7.32 4.67 3.83
N LYS A 98 -7.06 5.00 2.56
CA LYS A 98 -7.99 5.77 1.73
C LYS A 98 -9.28 5.00 1.46
N THR A 99 -9.19 3.68 1.24
CA THR A 99 -10.35 2.82 0.98
C THR A 99 -11.36 2.90 2.12
N ILE A 100 -10.90 2.81 3.36
CA ILE A 100 -11.76 2.90 4.56
C ILE A 100 -12.09 4.34 4.98
N ARG A 101 -11.64 5.35 4.22
CA ARG A 101 -11.76 6.77 4.56
C ARG A 101 -11.22 7.09 5.95
N ALA A 102 -10.02 6.57 6.25
CA ALA A 102 -9.35 6.83 7.52
C ALA A 102 -9.22 8.33 7.79
N ASP A 103 -9.26 8.70 9.07
CA ASP A 103 -9.14 10.10 9.50
C ASP A 103 -7.89 10.75 8.89
N PRO A 104 -7.96 12.02 8.41
CA PRO A 104 -6.81 12.72 7.83
C PRO A 104 -5.55 12.74 8.72
N SER A 105 -5.70 12.70 10.05
CA SER A 105 -4.58 12.60 10.99
C SER A 105 -3.85 11.25 10.92
N ILE A 106 -4.57 10.14 10.66
CA ILE A 106 -3.99 8.81 10.46
C ILE A 106 -3.16 8.81 9.17
N CYS A 107 -3.70 9.37 8.08
CA CYS A 107 -2.99 9.50 6.81
C CYS A 107 -1.74 10.37 6.94
N ARG A 108 -1.80 11.46 7.74
CA ARG A 108 -0.64 12.31 8.03
C ARG A 108 0.43 11.56 8.82
N ALA A 109 0.05 10.82 9.86
CA ALA A 109 0.98 10.02 10.66
C ALA A 109 1.69 8.94 9.81
N CYS A 110 0.98 8.33 8.85
CA CYS A 110 1.59 7.43 7.86
C CYS A 110 2.64 8.14 6.99
N ASN A 111 2.32 9.33 6.46
CA ASN A 111 3.24 10.10 5.64
C ASN A 111 4.48 10.56 6.41
N GLU A 112 4.31 11.02 7.66
CA GLU A 112 5.40 11.43 8.54
C GLU A 112 6.34 10.25 8.85
N TYR A 113 5.77 9.08 9.17
CA TYR A 113 6.56 7.87 9.41
C TYR A 113 7.35 7.46 8.16
N TYR A 114 6.75 7.53 6.97
CA TYR A 114 7.46 7.22 5.73
C TYR A 114 8.59 8.20 5.43
N SER A 115 8.33 9.50 5.63
CA SER A 115 9.32 10.56 5.46
C SER A 115 10.50 10.37 6.41
N PHE A 116 10.24 9.95 7.65
CA PHE A 116 11.28 9.61 8.61
C PHE A 116 12.09 8.38 8.15
N LEU A 117 11.44 7.31 7.70
CA LEU A 117 12.17 6.13 7.24
C LEU A 117 13.03 6.43 6.01
N SER A 118 12.53 7.22 5.04
CA SER A 118 13.29 7.55 3.83
C SER A 118 14.56 8.35 4.14
N THR A 119 14.52 9.21 5.17
CA THR A 119 15.73 9.93 5.64
C THR A 119 16.77 9.02 6.25
N ILE A 120 16.38 7.90 6.86
CA ILE A 120 17.29 6.95 7.51
C ILE A 120 17.86 5.94 6.50
N THR A 121 17.09 5.59 5.47
CA THR A 121 17.53 4.66 4.42
C THR A 121 18.36 5.32 3.32
N THR A 122 18.43 6.64 3.29
CA THR A 122 19.44 7.34 2.51
C THR A 122 20.79 7.07 3.18
N PRO A 123 21.82 6.56 2.47
CA PRO A 123 23.12 6.35 3.10
C PRO A 123 23.59 7.67 3.68
N ILE A 124 23.74 7.71 5.01
CA ILE A 124 24.43 8.79 5.68
C ILE A 124 25.87 8.69 5.17
N ASN A 125 26.19 9.51 4.16
CA ASN A 125 27.56 9.78 3.81
C ASN A 125 28.17 10.46 5.04
N TYR A 126 28.81 9.67 5.89
CA TYR A 126 29.85 10.16 6.78
C TYR A 126 31.02 10.59 5.89
N SER A 127 30.89 11.72 5.20
CA SER A 127 32.05 12.51 4.82
C SER A 127 32.60 13.08 6.13
N LEU A 128 33.45 12.29 6.77
CA LEU A 128 34.42 12.78 7.74
C LEU A 128 35.34 13.75 6.99
N ASN A 129 35.10 15.04 7.18
CA ASN A 129 36.10 16.09 7.06
C ASN A 129 36.21 16.79 8.42
#